data_AF-A0A3M8VEV4-F1
#
_entry.id   AF-A0A3M8VEV4-F1
#
_cell.length_a   1.000
_cell.length_b   1.000
_cell.length_c   1.000
_cell.angle_alpha   90.00
_cell.angle_beta   90.00
_cell.angle_gamma   90.00
#
_symmetry.space_group_name_H-M   'P 1'
#
loop_
_entity.id
_entity.type
_entity.pdbx_description
1 polymer ?
#
loop_
_entity_poly.entity_id
_entity_poly.type
_entity_poly.pdbx_seq_one_letter_code
_entity_poly.pdbx_strand_id
1 'polypeptide(L)'
;SRYDVFLLDEPTNDLDLDGLQRLETFVKGLRAGTVLVSHDREFLARTVDKVLELDLAQQQVNLFGGGYTAYLEERETARRHARERYEEYADTRASLEARARTQRAWMEKGVKNARRKAPDGDKIARNARVESTEKQAAKARQTDRLIDRLEVVEEPRKEWELRMEIAAAPRSGAVVATLRGAEVQRGDFHFGPVDLQIDWADRIAVTGANGSGKSTLLAALLGRLPLDEGHASLGPGVVVGE
;
A
#
# COMPACT_ATOMS: atom_id res chain seq x y z
N SER A 1 10.54 13.36 -38.16
CA SER A 1 11.77 13.17 -37.38
C SER A 1 11.79 11.74 -36.88
N ARG A 2 12.88 10.98 -37.08
CA ARG A 2 12.99 9.59 -36.62
C ARG A 2 13.95 9.60 -35.44
N TYR A 3 13.41 9.63 -34.23
CA TYR A 3 14.20 9.58 -33.00
C TYR A 3 14.59 8.13 -32.70
N ASP A 4 15.80 7.93 -32.18
CA ASP A 4 16.31 6.60 -31.81
C ASP A 4 15.88 6.18 -30.39
N VAL A 5 15.55 7.16 -29.54
CA VAL A 5 15.08 6.97 -28.17
C VAL A 5 13.95 7.95 -27.83
N PHE A 6 12.95 7.50 -27.08
CA PHE A 6 11.89 8.32 -26.50
C PHE A 6 11.99 8.31 -24.97
N LEU A 7 11.84 9.48 -24.35
CA LEU A 7 11.74 9.64 -22.90
C LEU A 7 10.39 10.31 -22.62
N LEU A 8 9.47 9.58 -21.99
CA LEU A 8 8.10 10.03 -21.72
C LEU A 8 7.90 10.07 -20.21
N ASP A 9 7.67 11.27 -19.68
CA ASP A 9 7.45 11.49 -18.25
C ASP A 9 5.98 11.85 -18.00
N GLU A 10 5.25 10.95 -17.32
CA GLU A 10 3.81 11.02 -17.06
C GLU A 10 2.95 11.45 -18.27
N PRO A 11 3.08 10.80 -19.45
CA PRO A 11 2.36 11.20 -20.65
C PRO A 11 0.85 10.94 -20.58
N THR A 12 0.39 10.20 -19.56
CA THR A 12 -1.01 9.86 -19.32
C THR A 12 -1.81 11.00 -18.68
N ASN A 13 -1.13 12.04 -18.16
CA ASN A 13 -1.79 13.15 -17.49
C ASN A 13 -2.72 13.92 -18.43
N ASP A 14 -3.87 14.33 -17.89
CA ASP A 14 -4.90 15.14 -18.56
C ASP A 14 -5.51 14.52 -19.83
N LEU A 15 -5.22 13.24 -20.12
CA LEU A 15 -5.82 12.52 -21.23
C LEU A 15 -7.18 11.93 -20.85
N ASP A 16 -8.14 12.09 -21.75
CA ASP A 16 -9.37 11.31 -21.72
C ASP A 16 -9.12 9.88 -22.24
N LEU A 17 -10.16 9.05 -22.24
CA LEU A 17 -10.06 7.65 -22.66
C LEU A 17 -9.60 7.49 -24.13
N ASP A 18 -10.02 8.39 -25.02
CA ASP A 18 -9.60 8.36 -26.43
C ASP A 18 -8.13 8.78 -26.57
N GLY A 19 -7.73 9.83 -25.85
CA GLY A 19 -6.34 10.27 -25.76
C GLY A 19 -5.42 9.17 -25.23
N LEU A 20 -5.84 8.47 -24.17
CA LEU A 20 -5.09 7.34 -23.61
C LEU A 20 -4.96 6.19 -24.62
N GLN A 21 -6.02 5.87 -25.35
CA GLN A 21 -6.00 4.84 -26.39
C GLN A 21 -5.06 5.20 -27.56
N ARG A 22 -5.07 6.47 -27.98
CA ARG A 22 -4.14 6.98 -29.00
C ARG A 22 -2.70 6.92 -28.54
N LEU A 23 -2.44 7.33 -27.29
CA LEU A 23 -1.11 7.26 -26.69
C LEU A 23 -0.62 5.80 -26.61
N GLU A 24 -1.48 4.88 -26.18
CA GLU A 24 -1.17 3.45 -26.15
C GLU A 24 -0.78 2.92 -27.53
N THR A 25 -1.58 3.27 -28.55
CA THR A 25 -1.30 2.88 -29.95
C THR A 25 0.02 3.48 -30.43
N PHE A 26 0.28 4.74 -30.08
CA PHE A 26 1.53 5.43 -30.40
C PHE A 26 2.73 4.72 -29.79
N VAL A 27 2.71 4.46 -28.48
CA VAL A 27 3.81 3.79 -27.76
C VAL A 27 4.05 2.39 -28.30
N LYS A 28 3.00 1.59 -28.53
CA LYS A 28 3.11 0.25 -29.14
C LYS A 28 3.67 0.27 -30.57
N GLY A 29 3.48 1.37 -31.30
CA GLY A 29 3.98 1.55 -32.65
C GLY A 29 5.45 2.00 -32.72
N LEU A 30 6.04 2.40 -31.60
CA LEU A 30 7.44 2.86 -31.57
C LEU A 30 8.39 1.69 -31.86
N ARG A 31 9.30 1.90 -32.80
CA ARG A 31 10.41 0.97 -33.11
C ARG A 31 11.73 1.37 -32.44
N ALA A 32 11.69 2.44 -31.65
CA ALA A 32 12.81 3.02 -30.93
C ALA A 32 12.78 2.59 -29.46
N GLY A 33 13.94 2.63 -28.79
CA GLY A 33 13.98 2.41 -27.34
C GLY A 33 13.12 3.47 -26.64
N THR A 34 12.26 3.08 -25.72
CA THR A 34 11.37 4.01 -25.02
C THR A 34 11.50 3.84 -23.52
N VAL A 35 11.78 4.92 -22.82
CA VAL A 35 11.68 5.00 -21.36
C VAL A 35 10.39 5.73 -21.04
N LEU A 36 9.54 5.09 -20.25
CA LEU A 36 8.22 5.59 -19.88
C LEU A 36 8.11 5.61 -18.35
N VAL A 37 7.75 6.76 -17.82
CA VAL A 37 7.34 6.95 -16.41
C VAL A 37 5.84 7.23 -16.42
N SER A 38 5.08 6.44 -15.64
CA SER A 38 3.64 6.65 -15.48
C SER A 38 3.16 6.04 -14.16
N HIS A 39 2.16 6.65 -13.55
CA HIS A 39 1.41 6.07 -12.43
C HIS A 39 0.21 5.21 -12.88
N ASP A 40 -0.14 5.20 -14.18
CA ASP A 40 -1.25 4.41 -14.72
C ASP A 40 -0.83 2.95 -14.93
N ARG A 41 -1.30 2.09 -14.02
CA ARG A 41 -0.99 0.66 -14.01
C ARG A 41 -1.53 -0.09 -15.23
N GLU A 42 -2.69 0.30 -15.72
CA GLU A 42 -3.35 -0.34 -16.85
C GLU A 42 -2.62 0.01 -18.15
N PHE A 43 -2.22 1.28 -18.28
CA PHE A 43 -1.38 1.74 -19.38
C PHE A 43 -0.02 1.03 -19.39
N LEU A 44 0.67 0.97 -18.26
CA LEU A 44 1.94 0.24 -18.13
C LEU A 44 1.77 -1.25 -18.49
N ALA A 45 0.78 -1.93 -17.92
CA ALA A 45 0.49 -3.34 -18.21
C ALA A 45 0.29 -3.63 -19.70
N ARG A 46 -0.27 -2.68 -20.44
CA ARG A 46 -0.50 -2.85 -21.88
C ARG A 46 0.68 -2.44 -22.76
N THR A 47 1.61 -1.60 -22.29
CA THR A 47 2.61 -0.95 -23.15
C THR A 47 4.05 -1.34 -22.90
N VAL A 48 4.43 -1.71 -21.66
CA VAL A 48 5.83 -1.98 -21.33
C VAL A 48 6.16 -3.47 -21.37
N ASP A 49 7.39 -3.78 -21.79
CA ASP A 49 7.96 -5.13 -21.83
C ASP A 49 8.93 -5.39 -20.66
N LYS A 50 9.43 -4.33 -20.03
CA LYS A 50 10.32 -4.34 -18.88
C LYS A 50 9.96 -3.25 -17.88
N VAL A 51 10.22 -3.50 -16.60
CA VAL A 51 10.06 -2.53 -15.52
C VAL A 51 11.40 -2.26 -14.89
N LEU A 52 11.81 -0.99 -14.85
CA LEU A 52 12.95 -0.53 -14.09
C LEU A 52 12.45 0.00 -12.74
N GLU A 53 12.62 -0.78 -11.68
CA GLU A 53 12.26 -0.38 -10.32
C GLU A 53 13.40 0.42 -9.70
N LEU A 54 13.04 1.57 -9.13
CA LEU A 54 13.93 2.40 -8.33
C LEU A 54 13.68 2.12 -6.84
N ASP A 55 14.47 1.22 -6.26
CA ASP A 55 14.43 0.97 -4.82
C ASP A 55 15.29 2.02 -4.09
N LEU A 56 14.65 3.14 -3.74
CA LEU A 56 15.28 4.23 -2.98
C LEU A 56 15.73 3.81 -1.58
N ALA A 57 15.14 2.74 -1.05
CA ALA A 57 15.35 2.25 0.29
C ALA A 57 16.63 1.42 0.42
N GLN A 58 16.93 0.60 -0.60
CA GLN A 58 18.17 -0.15 -0.75
C GLN A 58 19.21 0.62 -1.59
N GLN A 59 18.83 1.76 -2.16
CA GLN A 59 19.61 2.53 -3.14
C GLN A 59 20.01 1.66 -4.35
N GLN A 60 19.07 0.85 -4.82
CA GLN A 60 19.28 -0.12 -5.90
C GLN A 60 18.32 0.16 -7.06
N VAL A 61 18.73 -0.30 -8.23
CA VAL A 61 17.93 -0.25 -9.45
C VAL A 61 17.81 -1.66 -10.00
N ASN A 62 16.58 -2.17 -10.06
CA ASN A 62 16.29 -3.53 -10.47
C ASN A 62 15.55 -3.52 -11.80
N LEU A 63 15.97 -4.35 -12.75
CA LEU A 63 15.31 -4.48 -14.05
C LEU A 63 14.58 -5.83 -14.13
N PHE A 64 13.27 -5.76 -14.29
CA PHE A 64 12.38 -6.91 -14.44
C PHE A 64 11.91 -7.03 -15.89
N GLY A 65 11.89 -8.25 -16.42
CA GLY A 65 11.35 -8.54 -17.76
C GLY A 65 9.95 -9.14 -17.69
N GLY A 66 9.24 -9.16 -18.83
CA GLY A 66 7.91 -9.77 -18.92
C GLY A 66 6.75 -8.78 -18.71
N GLY A 67 7.04 -7.48 -18.71
CA GLY A 67 6.05 -6.41 -18.57
C GLY A 67 5.64 -6.15 -17.13
N TYR A 68 4.69 -5.22 -16.97
CA TYR A 68 4.30 -4.71 -15.65
C TYR A 68 3.56 -5.75 -14.80
N THR A 69 2.72 -6.60 -15.41
CA THR A 69 1.98 -7.64 -14.68
C THR A 69 2.92 -8.69 -14.07
N ALA A 70 3.89 -9.18 -14.85
CA ALA A 70 4.89 -10.13 -14.35
C ALA A 70 5.73 -9.54 -13.21
N TYR A 71 6.10 -8.26 -13.33
CA TYR A 71 6.79 -7.53 -12.26
C TYR A 71 5.97 -7.52 -10.95
N LEU A 72 4.66 -7.27 -11.02
CA LEU A 72 3.80 -7.27 -9.82
C LEU A 72 3.74 -8.65 -9.15
N GLU A 73 3.61 -9.72 -9.95
CA GLU A 73 3.58 -11.11 -9.46
C GLU A 73 4.92 -11.51 -8.80
N GLU A 74 6.04 -11.14 -9.43
CA GLU A 74 7.38 -11.40 -8.90
C GLU A 74 7.60 -10.64 -7.59
N ARG A 75 7.20 -9.36 -7.54
CA ARG A 75 7.31 -8.53 -6.33
C ARG A 75 6.45 -9.07 -5.18
N GLU A 76 5.22 -9.51 -5.47
CA GLU A 76 4.35 -10.14 -4.47
C GLU A 76 4.95 -11.44 -3.94
N THR A 77 5.47 -12.29 -4.83
CA THR A 77 6.10 -13.56 -4.47
C THR A 77 7.36 -13.35 -3.63
N ALA A 78 8.22 -12.42 -4.03
CA ALA A 78 9.42 -12.05 -3.27
C ALA A 78 9.05 -11.52 -1.87
N ARG A 79 8.02 -10.69 -1.78
CA ARG A 79 7.50 -10.17 -0.51
C ARG A 79 6.96 -11.28 0.39
N ARG A 80 6.16 -12.20 -0.16
CA ARG A 80 5.62 -13.34 0.59
C ARG A 80 6.73 -14.20 1.16
N HIS A 81 7.71 -14.58 0.34
CA HIS A 81 8.84 -15.38 0.79
C HIS A 81 9.73 -14.65 1.81
N ALA A 82 9.92 -13.33 1.66
CA ALA A 82 10.63 -12.55 2.66
C ALA A 82 9.88 -12.52 4.00
N ARG A 83 8.54 -12.45 3.96
CA ARG A 83 7.69 -12.50 5.15
C ARG A 83 7.72 -13.86 5.84
N GLU A 84 7.58 -14.94 5.08
CA GLU A 84 7.68 -16.32 5.58
C GLU A 84 9.03 -16.55 6.29
N ARG A 85 10.15 -16.19 5.65
CA ARG A 85 11.49 -16.31 6.25
C ARG A 85 11.62 -15.53 7.56
N TYR A 86 11.06 -14.32 7.60
CA TYR A 86 11.09 -13.50 8.82
C TYR A 86 10.22 -14.09 9.92
N GLU A 87 9.04 -14.62 9.60
CA GLU A 87 8.15 -15.26 10.57
C GLU A 87 8.78 -16.54 11.14
N GLU A 88 9.38 -17.39 10.30
CA GLU A 88 10.15 -18.56 10.75
C GLU A 88 11.31 -18.17 11.68
N TYR A 89 12.07 -17.13 11.32
CA TYR A 89 13.14 -16.58 12.15
C TYR A 89 12.59 -16.05 13.49
N ALA A 90 11.53 -15.26 13.46
CA ALA A 90 10.93 -14.62 14.63
C ALA A 90 10.37 -15.67 15.61
N ASP A 91 9.68 -16.69 15.09
CA ASP A 91 9.14 -17.79 15.88
C ASP A 91 10.26 -18.64 16.50
N THR A 92 11.28 -18.96 15.71
CA THR A 92 12.47 -19.69 16.20
C THR A 92 13.15 -18.92 17.32
N ARG A 93 13.40 -17.63 17.11
CA ARG A 93 14.02 -16.74 18.10
C ARG A 93 13.16 -16.64 19.37
N ALA A 94 11.86 -16.41 19.24
CA ALA A 94 10.94 -16.32 20.36
C ALA A 94 10.89 -17.62 21.19
N SER A 95 10.93 -18.77 20.52
CA SER A 95 10.95 -20.09 21.19
C SER A 95 12.23 -20.30 22.01
N LEU A 96 13.39 -19.92 21.46
CA LEU A 96 14.68 -20.02 22.14
C LEU A 96 14.74 -19.05 23.33
N GLU A 97 14.26 -17.82 23.16
CA GLU A 97 14.19 -16.83 24.23
C GLU A 97 13.24 -17.27 25.36
N ALA A 98 12.08 -17.85 25.02
CA ALA A 98 11.17 -18.43 26.00
C ALA A 98 11.83 -19.58 26.78
N ARG A 99 12.52 -20.49 26.08
CA ARG A 99 13.27 -21.59 26.70
C ARG A 99 14.37 -21.07 27.62
N ALA A 100 15.13 -20.06 27.18
CA ALA A 100 16.19 -19.44 27.97
C ALA A 100 15.62 -18.77 29.24
N ARG A 101 14.50 -18.05 29.13
CA ARG A 101 13.78 -17.46 30.27
C ARG A 101 13.34 -18.54 31.26
N THR A 102 12.72 -19.62 30.80
CA THR A 102 12.33 -20.74 31.66
C THR A 102 13.55 -21.35 32.35
N GLN A 103 14.62 -21.66 31.61
CA GLN A 103 15.84 -22.24 32.19
C GLN A 103 16.46 -21.34 33.28
N ARG A 104 16.52 -20.02 33.07
CA ARG A 104 16.99 -19.04 34.08
C ARG A 104 16.10 -19.03 35.32
N ALA A 105 14.78 -19.01 35.14
CA ALA A 105 13.83 -19.03 36.27
C ALA A 105 13.94 -20.33 37.09
N TRP A 106 14.17 -21.47 36.43
CA TRP A 106 14.40 -22.75 37.11
C TRP A 106 15.72 -22.76 37.89
N MET A 107 16.79 -22.17 37.33
CA MET A 107 18.06 -22.01 38.05
C MET A 107 17.90 -21.13 39.30
N GLU A 108 17.19 -20.00 39.18
CA GLU A 108 16.96 -19.11 40.32
C GLU A 108 16.17 -19.80 41.45
N LYS A 109 15.11 -20.54 41.10
CA LYS A 109 14.33 -21.35 42.04
C LYS A 109 15.17 -22.49 42.65
N GLY A 110 15.99 -23.16 41.84
CA GLY A 110 16.91 -24.22 42.27
C GLY A 110 17.92 -23.71 43.30
N VAL A 111 18.54 -22.57 43.04
CA VAL A 111 19.48 -21.89 43.96
C VAL A 111 18.78 -21.46 45.25
N LYS A 112 17.58 -20.86 45.17
CA LYS A 112 16.79 -20.47 46.35
C LYS A 112 16.39 -21.68 47.21
N ASN A 113 15.93 -22.77 46.59
CA ASN A 113 15.58 -24.01 47.29
C ASN A 113 16.81 -24.69 47.92
N ALA A 114 17.95 -24.69 47.22
CA ALA A 114 19.21 -25.21 47.74
C ALA A 114 19.71 -24.42 48.96
N ARG A 115 19.56 -23.08 48.94
CA ARG A 115 19.88 -22.21 50.10
C ARG A 115 18.94 -22.44 51.29
N ARG A 116 17.64 -22.68 51.03
CA ARG A 116 16.62 -22.84 52.09
C ARG A 116 16.65 -24.21 52.79
N LYS A 117 17.13 -25.27 52.12
CA LYS A 117 17.26 -26.65 52.65
C LYS A 117 18.68 -26.99 53.11
N ALA A 118 19.41 -26.04 53.67
CA ALA A 118 20.74 -26.27 54.23
C ALA A 118 20.65 -26.43 55.76
N PRO A 119 20.54 -27.69 56.24
CA PRO A 119 21.34 -28.12 57.38
C PRO A 119 22.13 -29.42 57.10
N ASP A 120 23.27 -29.48 57.79
CA ASP A 120 24.40 -30.40 57.90
C ASP A 120 24.67 -31.64 57.00
N GLY A 121 25.96 -31.75 56.66
CA GLY A 121 26.73 -33.01 56.74
C GLY A 121 26.76 -33.96 55.54
N ASP A 122 25.70 -34.05 54.75
CA ASP A 122 25.63 -35.10 53.73
C ASP A 122 26.37 -34.72 52.43
N LYS A 123 27.62 -35.19 52.33
CA LYS A 123 28.51 -34.98 51.17
C LYS A 123 27.91 -35.48 49.86
N ILE A 124 27.09 -36.54 49.90
CA ILE A 124 26.46 -37.12 48.71
C ILE A 124 25.38 -36.17 48.19
N ALA A 125 24.50 -35.68 49.09
CA ALA A 125 23.47 -34.73 48.74
C ALA A 125 24.05 -33.39 48.24
N ARG A 126 25.20 -32.96 48.76
CA ARG A 126 25.90 -31.75 48.30
C ARG A 126 26.45 -31.91 46.88
N ASN A 127 27.11 -33.03 46.59
CA ASN A 127 27.67 -33.29 45.26
C ASN A 127 26.59 -33.39 44.18
N ALA A 128 25.47 -34.07 44.46
CA ALA A 128 24.34 -34.15 43.54
C ALA A 128 23.71 -32.77 43.24
N ARG A 129 23.68 -31.85 44.21
CA ARG A 129 23.20 -30.47 44.04
C ARG A 129 24.14 -29.63 43.16
N VAL A 130 25.45 -29.76 43.33
CA VAL A 130 26.44 -29.08 42.48
C VAL A 130 26.31 -29.58 41.04
N GLU A 131 26.31 -30.90 40.85
CA GLU A 131 26.23 -31.52 39.52
C GLU A 131 24.93 -31.14 38.78
N SER A 132 23.79 -31.13 39.47
CA SER A 132 22.51 -30.70 38.89
C SER A 132 22.49 -29.21 38.51
N THR A 133 23.11 -28.35 39.32
CA THR A 133 23.23 -26.90 39.03
C THR A 133 24.13 -26.66 37.83
N GLU A 134 25.27 -27.36 37.75
CA GLU A 134 26.18 -27.29 36.60
C GLU A 134 25.52 -27.77 35.31
N LYS A 135 24.77 -28.88 35.36
CA LYS A 135 23.99 -29.37 34.22
C LYS A 135 22.94 -28.36 33.75
N GLN A 136 22.27 -27.66 34.68
CA GLN A 136 21.30 -26.62 34.33
C GLN A 136 21.98 -25.39 33.72
N ALA A 137 23.12 -24.96 34.27
CA ALA A 137 23.90 -23.85 33.74
C ALA A 137 24.45 -24.13 32.33
N ALA A 138 24.90 -25.37 32.09
CA ALA A 138 25.35 -25.81 30.76
C ALA A 138 24.21 -25.76 29.73
N LYS A 139 23.01 -26.21 30.09
CA LYS A 139 21.82 -26.14 29.23
C LYS A 139 21.41 -24.69 28.91
N ALA A 140 21.49 -23.78 29.88
CA ALA A 140 21.21 -22.36 29.66
C ALA A 140 22.21 -21.73 28.69
N ARG A 141 23.52 -21.95 28.90
CA ARG A 141 24.58 -21.49 28.00
C ARG A 141 24.45 -22.05 26.58
N GLN A 142 23.98 -23.30 26.45
CA GLN A 142 23.71 -23.89 25.15
C GLN A 142 22.58 -23.15 24.42
N THR A 143 21.47 -22.86 25.10
CA THR A 143 20.36 -22.10 24.51
C THR A 143 20.81 -20.69 24.11
N ASP A 144 21.59 -20.01 24.95
CA ASP A 144 22.10 -18.67 24.64
C ASP A 144 22.99 -18.68 23.38
N ARG A 145 23.88 -19.67 23.26
CA ARG A 145 24.70 -19.86 22.04
C ARG A 145 23.87 -20.16 20.78
N LEU A 146 22.70 -20.79 20.91
CA LEU A 146 21.81 -21.02 19.77
C LEU A 146 21.15 -19.72 19.31
N ILE A 147 20.80 -18.83 20.24
CA ILE A 147 20.28 -17.50 19.94
C ILE A 147 21.38 -16.67 19.23
N ASP A 148 22.60 -16.66 19.77
CA ASP A 148 23.71 -15.88 19.21
C ASP A 148 24.13 -16.34 17.80
N ARG A 149 23.88 -17.61 17.46
CA ARG A 149 24.19 -18.20 16.15
C ARG A 149 23.04 -18.13 15.17
N LEU A 150 21.86 -17.68 15.60
CA LEU A 150 20.71 -17.57 14.72
C LEU A 150 20.98 -16.47 13.69
N GLU A 151 20.90 -16.82 12.41
CA GLU A 151 21.06 -15.85 11.33
C GLU A 151 19.94 -14.81 11.41
N VAL A 152 20.32 -13.53 11.47
CA VAL A 152 19.38 -12.44 11.60
C VAL A 152 18.69 -12.21 10.26
N VAL A 153 17.38 -12.43 10.22
CA VAL A 153 16.55 -12.09 9.06
C VAL A 153 15.93 -10.71 9.30
N GLU A 154 16.14 -9.78 8.37
CA GLU A 154 15.53 -8.45 8.44
C GLU A 154 14.01 -8.53 8.24
N GLU A 155 13.26 -7.75 9.03
CA GLU A 155 11.81 -7.66 8.85
C GLU A 155 11.50 -7.01 7.49
N PRO A 156 10.70 -7.65 6.63
CA PRO A 156 10.25 -7.03 5.39
C PRO A 156 9.49 -5.76 5.70
N ARG A 157 9.84 -4.67 5.01
CA ARG A 157 9.21 -3.37 5.22
C ARG A 157 7.72 -3.47 4.97
N LYS A 158 6.94 -2.88 5.87
CA LYS A 158 5.52 -2.64 5.63
C LYS A 158 5.44 -1.54 4.58
N GLU A 159 4.74 -1.82 3.48
CA GLU A 159 4.43 -0.78 2.50
C GLU A 159 3.65 0.32 3.21
N TRP A 160 3.98 1.56 2.87
CA TRP A 160 3.16 2.70 3.26
C TRP A 160 1.75 2.50 2.65
N GLU A 161 0.77 2.26 3.51
CA GLU A 161 -0.63 2.33 3.12
C GLU A 161 -1.08 3.78 3.25
N LEU A 162 -1.29 4.47 2.13
CA LEU A 162 -1.95 5.76 2.14
C LEU A 162 -3.40 5.55 2.59
N ARG A 163 -3.68 5.84 3.86
CA ARG A 163 -5.03 5.86 4.41
C ARG A 163 -5.56 7.28 4.30
N MET A 164 -6.25 7.55 3.19
CA MET A 164 -7.01 8.80 3.07
C MET A 164 -8.35 8.62 3.77
N GLU A 165 -8.52 9.29 4.91
CA GLU A 165 -9.82 9.41 5.55
C GLU A 165 -10.50 10.67 5.02
N ILE A 166 -11.60 10.47 4.28
CA ILE A 166 -12.51 11.56 3.93
C ILE A 166 -13.47 11.73 5.10
N ALA A 167 -13.52 12.93 5.68
CA ALA A 167 -14.41 13.21 6.80
C ALA A 167 -15.87 12.90 6.43
N ALA A 168 -16.58 12.20 7.32
CA ALA A 168 -18.00 11.94 7.13
C ALA A 168 -18.78 13.25 7.23
N ALA A 169 -19.47 13.63 6.15
CA ALA A 169 -20.37 14.77 6.17
C ALA A 169 -21.58 14.49 7.08
N PRO A 170 -22.16 15.51 7.73
CA PRO A 170 -23.44 15.38 8.42
C PRO A 170 -24.53 14.90 7.44
N ARG A 171 -25.63 14.33 7.97
CA ARG A 171 -26.74 13.86 7.13
C ARG A 171 -27.28 15.03 6.29
N SER A 172 -27.22 14.90 4.97
CA SER A 172 -27.91 15.80 4.04
C SER A 172 -29.35 15.34 3.81
N GLY A 173 -30.15 16.18 3.15
CA GLY A 173 -31.43 15.76 2.57
C GLY A 173 -31.27 14.57 1.60
N ALA A 174 -32.38 13.90 1.31
CA ALA A 174 -32.42 12.76 0.37
C ALA A 174 -32.01 13.16 -1.06
N VAL A 175 -32.32 14.39 -1.47
CA VAL A 175 -31.85 15.00 -2.71
C VAL A 175 -30.69 15.93 -2.39
N VAL A 176 -29.56 15.76 -3.08
CA VAL A 176 -28.31 16.49 -2.87
C VAL A 176 -28.17 17.64 -3.87
N ALA A 177 -28.43 17.42 -5.14
CA ALA A 177 -28.34 18.45 -6.17
C ALA A 177 -29.30 18.17 -7.32
N THR A 178 -29.82 19.22 -7.93
CA THR A 178 -30.74 19.11 -9.08
C THR A 178 -30.40 20.14 -10.14
N LEU A 179 -30.40 19.71 -11.41
CA LEU A 179 -30.47 20.53 -12.61
C LEU A 179 -31.80 20.27 -13.30
N ARG A 180 -32.47 21.33 -13.76
CA ARG A 180 -33.70 21.24 -14.56
C ARG A 180 -33.61 22.14 -15.78
N GLY A 181 -33.68 21.55 -16.97
CA GLY A 181 -33.52 22.25 -18.25
C GLY A 181 -32.27 23.13 -18.29
N ALA A 182 -31.19 22.73 -17.62
CA ALA A 182 -30.04 23.60 -17.43
C ALA A 182 -29.25 23.75 -18.73
N GLU A 183 -29.03 24.99 -19.15
CA GLU A 183 -28.25 25.35 -20.33
C GLU A 183 -27.15 26.37 -20.01
N VAL A 184 -26.00 26.22 -20.67
CA VAL A 184 -24.86 27.13 -20.61
C VAL A 184 -24.23 27.27 -21.99
N GLN A 185 -24.07 28.50 -22.47
CA GLN A 185 -23.34 28.88 -23.66
C GLN A 185 -22.00 29.54 -23.28
N ARG A 186 -20.90 29.07 -23.88
CA ARG A 186 -19.55 29.66 -23.73
C ARG A 186 -18.86 29.77 -25.08
N GLY A 187 -18.94 30.95 -25.69
CA GLY A 187 -18.46 31.13 -27.07
C GLY A 187 -19.21 30.20 -28.01
N ASP A 188 -18.49 29.31 -28.71
CA ASP A 188 -19.08 28.33 -29.62
C ASP A 188 -19.56 27.03 -28.90
N PHE A 189 -19.23 26.87 -27.62
CA PHE A 189 -19.59 25.69 -26.86
C PHE A 189 -20.98 25.83 -26.22
N HIS A 190 -21.84 24.85 -26.45
CA HIS A 190 -23.18 24.73 -25.84
C HIS A 190 -23.25 23.50 -24.93
N PHE A 191 -23.76 23.69 -23.72
CA PHE A 191 -24.02 22.64 -22.75
C PHE A 191 -25.50 22.67 -22.36
N GLY A 192 -26.25 21.61 -22.66
CA GLY A 192 -27.65 21.47 -22.28
C GLY A 192 -28.60 21.18 -23.46
N PRO A 193 -29.92 21.14 -23.19
CA PRO A 193 -30.55 21.14 -21.86
C PRO A 193 -30.23 19.87 -21.07
N VAL A 194 -29.96 20.03 -19.77
CA VAL A 194 -29.72 18.90 -18.85
C VAL A 194 -30.74 18.89 -17.72
N ASP A 195 -31.43 17.75 -17.56
CA ASP A 195 -32.20 17.39 -16.37
C ASP A 195 -31.45 16.29 -15.60
N LEU A 196 -31.07 16.57 -14.36
CA LEU A 196 -30.30 15.65 -13.53
C LEU A 196 -30.67 15.84 -12.07
N GLN A 197 -30.82 14.74 -11.32
CA GLN A 197 -30.93 14.75 -9.87
C GLN A 197 -29.86 13.82 -9.29
N ILE A 198 -29.19 14.30 -8.25
CA ILE A 198 -28.23 13.52 -7.46
C ILE A 198 -28.85 13.32 -6.08
N ASP A 199 -28.97 12.07 -5.68
CA ASP A 199 -29.53 11.68 -4.40
C ASP A 199 -28.43 11.32 -3.39
N TRP A 200 -28.82 11.24 -2.12
CA TRP A 200 -27.91 10.85 -1.05
C TRP A 200 -27.39 9.43 -1.27
N ALA A 201 -26.09 9.25 -1.03
CA ALA A 201 -25.33 8.01 -1.24
C ALA A 201 -25.11 7.59 -2.70
N ASP A 202 -25.50 8.43 -3.67
CA ASP A 202 -25.11 8.21 -5.06
C ASP A 202 -23.59 8.23 -5.23
N ARG A 203 -23.10 7.33 -6.10
CA ARG A 203 -21.72 7.28 -6.55
C ARG A 203 -21.71 7.44 -8.06
N ILE A 204 -21.44 8.65 -8.53
CA ILE A 204 -21.57 9.01 -9.93
C ILE A 204 -20.19 9.24 -10.52
N ALA A 205 -19.89 8.52 -11.61
CA ALA A 205 -18.73 8.78 -12.45
C ALA A 205 -19.14 9.69 -13.61
N VAL A 206 -18.53 10.87 -13.72
CA VAL A 206 -18.70 11.76 -14.87
C VAL A 206 -17.60 11.45 -15.89
N THR A 207 -17.99 10.99 -17.07
CA THR A 207 -17.06 10.61 -18.13
C THR A 207 -17.37 11.36 -19.43
N GLY A 208 -16.39 11.47 -20.31
CA GLY A 208 -16.52 12.18 -21.58
C GLY A 208 -15.19 12.73 -22.07
N ALA A 209 -15.13 13.11 -23.34
CA ALA A 209 -13.93 13.68 -23.96
C ALA A 209 -13.54 15.03 -23.31
N ASN A 210 -12.30 15.46 -23.50
CA ASN A 210 -11.89 16.81 -23.14
C ASN A 210 -12.70 17.83 -23.93
N GLY A 211 -13.21 18.85 -23.22
CA GLY A 211 -14.14 19.82 -23.79
C GLY A 211 -15.61 19.38 -23.85
N SER A 212 -15.98 18.17 -23.42
CA SER A 212 -17.39 17.70 -23.45
C SER A 212 -18.31 18.37 -22.41
N GLY A 213 -17.82 19.33 -21.63
CA GLY A 213 -18.60 20.01 -20.59
C GLY A 213 -18.58 19.38 -19.21
N LYS A 214 -17.68 18.43 -18.89
CA LYS A 214 -17.60 17.81 -17.54
C LYS A 214 -17.45 18.83 -16.41
N SER A 215 -16.51 19.78 -16.55
CA SER A 215 -16.31 20.85 -15.57
C SER A 215 -17.49 21.83 -15.55
N THR A 216 -18.16 22.03 -16.69
CA THR A 216 -19.39 22.84 -16.80
C THR A 216 -20.52 22.19 -16.00
N LEU A 217 -20.73 20.88 -16.15
CA LEU A 217 -21.72 20.10 -15.39
C LEU A 217 -21.48 20.23 -13.88
N LEU A 218 -20.25 20.01 -13.42
CA LEU A 218 -19.92 20.11 -11.99
C LEU A 218 -20.12 21.53 -11.46
N ALA A 219 -19.68 22.55 -12.20
CA ALA A 219 -19.86 23.94 -11.80
C ALA A 219 -21.34 24.35 -11.77
N ALA A 220 -22.14 23.88 -12.72
CA ALA A 220 -23.59 24.08 -12.76
C ALA A 220 -24.29 23.41 -11.57
N LEU A 221 -23.97 22.14 -11.28
CA LEU A 221 -24.51 21.40 -10.13
C LEU A 221 -24.22 22.09 -8.79
N LEU A 222 -23.00 22.64 -8.66
CA LEU A 222 -22.56 23.34 -7.45
C LEU A 222 -23.06 24.79 -7.36
N GLY A 223 -23.82 25.28 -8.36
CA GLY A 223 -24.29 26.66 -8.43
C GLY A 223 -23.17 27.69 -8.58
N ARG A 224 -21.98 27.29 -9.03
CA ARG A 224 -20.80 28.15 -9.23
C ARG A 224 -20.75 28.80 -10.60
N LEU A 225 -21.59 28.32 -11.50
CA LEU A 225 -21.72 28.79 -12.86
C LEU A 225 -23.16 29.29 -13.05
N PRO A 226 -23.38 30.57 -13.41
CA PRO A 226 -24.69 31.00 -13.85
C PRO A 226 -25.13 30.20 -15.08
N LEU A 227 -26.40 29.79 -15.07
CA LEU A 227 -27.05 29.17 -16.22
C LEU A 227 -27.62 30.25 -17.13
N ASP A 228 -27.60 30.01 -18.44
CA ASP A 228 -28.29 30.85 -19.42
C ASP A 228 -29.79 30.52 -19.45
N GLU A 229 -30.14 29.24 -19.38
CA GLU A 229 -31.52 28.76 -19.20
C GLU A 229 -31.62 27.66 -18.13
N GLY A 230 -32.83 27.47 -17.60
CA GLY A 230 -33.11 26.43 -16.61
C GLY A 230 -32.84 26.81 -15.16
N HIS A 231 -32.71 25.80 -14.30
CA HIS A 231 -32.54 25.97 -12.86
C HIS A 231 -31.56 24.96 -12.26
N ALA A 232 -30.74 25.42 -11.33
CA ALA A 232 -29.88 24.59 -10.50
C ALA A 232 -30.20 24.82 -9.01
N SER A 233 -30.24 23.75 -8.22
CA SER A 233 -30.43 23.83 -6.77
C SER A 233 -29.63 22.77 -6.02
N LEU A 234 -29.13 23.16 -4.84
CA LEU A 234 -28.53 22.24 -3.87
C LEU A 234 -29.56 21.91 -2.78
N GLY A 235 -29.54 20.66 -2.33
CA GLY A 235 -30.37 20.19 -1.24
C GLY A 235 -30.10 20.94 0.08
N PRO A 236 -31.11 21.09 0.97
CA PRO A 236 -30.90 21.69 2.28
C PRO A 236 -29.85 20.94 3.10
N GLY A 237 -28.92 21.68 3.70
CA GLY A 237 -27.87 21.11 4.55
C GLY A 237 -26.79 20.33 3.80
N VAL A 238 -26.73 20.43 2.47
CA VAL A 238 -25.61 19.90 1.69
C VAL A 238 -24.35 20.70 1.98
N VAL A 239 -23.31 20.00 2.40
CA VAL A 239 -21.96 20.54 2.59
C VAL A 239 -21.08 19.91 1.53
N VAL A 240 -20.49 20.75 0.69
CA VAL A 240 -19.57 20.32 -0.37
C VAL A 240 -18.18 20.18 0.25
N GLY A 241 -17.58 18.99 0.12
CA GLY A 241 -16.17 18.76 0.47
C GLY A 241 -15.28 19.03 -0.74
N GLU A 242 -14.23 19.82 -0.54
CA GLU A 242 -13.16 20.10 -1.53
C GLU A 242 -11.79 19.77 -0.97
#